data_AF-A0A524JBV0-F1
#
_entry.id   AF-A0A524JBV0-F1
#
_cell.length_a   1.000
_cell.length_b   1.000
_cell.length_c   1.000
_cell.angle_alpha   90.00
_cell.angle_beta   90.00
_cell.angle_gamma   90.00
#
_symmetry.space_group_name_H-M   'P 1'
#
loop_
_entity.id
_entity.type
_entity.pdbx_description
1 polymer ?
#
loop_
_entity_poly.entity_id
_entity_poly.type
_entity_poly.pdbx_seq_one_letter_code
_entity_poly.pdbx_strand_id
1 'polypeptide(L)' 'MKNILTHLQHLNFTQYESIAYLTLLKHSNVTGYELAKNSGIPASKLYPVLNKLVEKEVVFALDSDPAK' A
#
# COMPACT_ATOMS: atom_id res chain seq x y z
N MET A 1 -12.77 11.84 -17.57
CA MET A 1 -12.26 11.70 -16.20
C MET A 1 -11.10 10.71 -16.22
N LYS A 2 -9.87 11.15 -15.95
CA LYS A 2 -8.69 10.27 -16.02
C LYS A 2 -8.69 9.31 -14.82
N ASN A 3 -8.34 8.05 -15.07
CA ASN A 3 -8.26 6.99 -14.06
C ASN A 3 -7.15 7.32 -13.05
N ILE A 4 -7.46 7.31 -11.74
CA ILE A 4 -6.50 7.66 -10.67
C ILE A 4 -5.29 6.73 -10.65
N LEU A 5 -5.46 5.46 -11.03
CA LEU A 5 -4.37 4.50 -11.16
C LEU A 5 -3.36 4.94 -12.23
N THR A 6 -3.84 5.45 -13.37
CA THR A 6 -2.97 5.93 -14.44
C THR A 6 -2.14 7.13 -14.00
N HIS A 7 -2.68 8.02 -13.17
CA HIS A 7 -1.88 9.13 -12.64
C HIS A 7 -0.81 8.67 -11.67
N LEU A 8 -1.12 7.72 -10.78
CA LEU A 8 -0.12 7.13 -9.88
C LEU A 8 0.99 6.44 -10.69
N GLN A 9 0.65 5.76 -11.77
CA GLN A 9 1.64 5.19 -12.69
C GLN A 9 2.56 6.24 -13.32
N HIS A 10 2.04 7.42 -13.67
CA HIS A 10 2.85 8.54 -14.15
C HIS A 10 3.76 9.14 -13.06
N LEU A 11 3.44 8.88 -11.78
CA LEU A 11 4.28 9.22 -10.62
C LEU A 11 5.21 8.07 -10.22
N ASN A 12 5.48 7.13 -11.14
CA ASN A 12 6.34 5.96 -10.94
C ASN A 12 5.85 4.99 -9.86
N PHE A 13 4.52 4.87 -9.69
CA PHE A 13 3.92 3.77 -8.94
C PHE A 13 3.68 2.58 -9.87
N THR A 14 3.97 1.37 -9.40
CA THR A 14 3.49 0.16 -10.05
C THR A 14 1.98 0.00 -9.90
N GLN A 15 1.37 -0.92 -10.63
CA GLN A 15 -0.06 -1.22 -10.48
C GLN A 15 -0.39 -1.68 -9.05
N TYR A 16 0.44 -2.52 -8.44
CA TYR A 16 0.21 -2.98 -7.06
C TYR A 16 0.45 -1.87 -6.03
N GLU A 17 1.47 -1.03 -6.22
CA GLU A 17 1.67 0.15 -5.37
C GLU A 17 0.47 1.09 -5.44
N SER A 18 -0.07 1.31 -6.64
CA SER A 18 -1.24 2.16 -6.86
C SER A 18 -2.49 1.61 -6.16
N ILE A 19 -2.74 0.31 -6.29
CA ILE A 19 -3.87 -0.35 -5.63
C ILE A 19 -3.70 -0.34 -4.12
N ALA A 20 -2.55 -0.76 -3.60
CA ALA A 20 -2.26 -0.82 -2.17
C ALA A 20 -2.39 0.56 -1.51
N TYR A 21 -1.82 1.60 -2.13
CA TYR A 21 -1.91 2.98 -1.65
C TYR A 21 -3.36 3.47 -1.59
N LEU A 22 -4.14 3.27 -2.66
CA LEU A 22 -5.54 3.69 -2.68
C LEU A 22 -6.41 2.90 -1.71
N THR A 23 -6.15 1.60 -1.53
CA THR A 23 -6.84 0.79 -0.53
C THR A 23 -6.53 1.30 0.88
N LEU A 24 -5.28 1.64 1.16
CA LEU A 24 -4.88 2.19 2.46
C LEU A 24 -5.52 3.55 2.74
N LEU A 25 -5.67 4.41 1.72
CA LEU A 25 -6.41 5.68 1.86
C LEU A 25 -7.90 5.47 2.19
N LYS A 26 -8.51 4.38 1.70
CA LYS A 26 -9.90 4.02 2.02
C LYS A 26 -10.04 3.34 3.37
N HIS A 27 -9.02 2.59 3.79
CA HIS A 27 -8.99 1.80 5.01
C HIS A 27 -7.74 2.18 5.82
N SER A 28 -7.82 3.28 6.57
CA SER A 28 -6.73 3.75 7.43
C SER A 28 -6.52 2.86 8.66
N ASN A 29 -5.31 2.88 9.22
CA ASN A 29 -4.94 2.16 10.45
C ASN A 29 -5.18 0.64 10.42
N VAL A 30 -5.04 0.02 9.25
CA VAL A 30 -5.15 -1.43 9.08
C VAL A 30 -3.78 -2.10 9.11
N THR A 31 -3.76 -3.36 9.53
CA THR A 31 -2.57 -4.22 9.45
C THR A 31 -2.25 -4.58 7.99
N GLY A 32 -1.00 -5.01 7.72
CA GLY A 32 -0.61 -5.50 6.40
C GLY A 32 -1.47 -6.68 5.91
N TYR A 33 -1.93 -7.54 6.82
CA TYR A 33 -2.84 -8.64 6.49
C TYR A 33 -4.22 -8.15 6.05
N GLU A 34 -4.82 -7.23 6.80
CA GLU A 34 -6.12 -6.63 6.46
C GLU A 34 -6.04 -5.85 5.14
N LEU A 35 -4.94 -5.14 4.91
CA LEU A 35 -4.70 -4.45 3.66
C LEU A 35 -4.60 -5.42 2.48
N ALA A 36 -3.98 -6.60 2.65
CA ALA A 36 -3.91 -7.63 1.60
C ALA A 36 -5.31 -8.11 1.23
N LYS A 37 -6.12 -8.39 2.25
CA LYS A 37 -7.51 -8.81 2.08
C LYS A 37 -8.34 -7.75 1.37
N ASN A 38 -8.24 -6.49 1.78
CA ASN A 38 -9.04 -5.38 1.23
C ASN A 38 -8.58 -4.95 -0.17
N SER A 39 -7.29 -5.15 -0.51
CA SER A 39 -6.73 -4.81 -1.83
C SER A 39 -6.88 -5.94 -2.86
N GLY A 40 -7.17 -7.17 -2.42
CA GLY A 40 -7.15 -8.36 -3.27
C GLY A 40 -5.74 -8.78 -3.72
N ILE A 41 -4.69 -8.15 -3.18
CA ILE A 41 -3.30 -8.48 -3.45
C ILE A 41 -2.89 -9.63 -2.51
N PRO A 42 -2.30 -10.73 -3.03
CA PRO A 42 -1.78 -11.78 -2.16
C PRO A 42 -0.78 -11.23 -1.13
N ALA A 43 -0.87 -11.68 0.13
CA ALA A 43 -0.01 -11.19 1.21
C ALA A 43 1.49 -11.29 0.88
N SER A 44 1.91 -12.37 0.21
CA SER A 44 3.29 -12.57 -0.27
C SER A 44 3.79 -11.52 -1.26
N LYS A 45 2.88 -10.82 -1.94
CA LYS A 45 3.18 -9.70 -2.84
C LYS A 45 2.98 -8.34 -2.17
N LEU A 46 2.09 -8.25 -1.18
CA LEU A 46 1.79 -6.99 -0.51
C LEU A 46 2.95 -6.50 0.36
N TYR A 47 3.58 -7.35 1.19
CA TYR A 47 4.64 -6.88 2.08
C TYR A 47 5.82 -6.22 1.33
N PRO A 48 6.35 -6.80 0.22
CA PRO A 48 7.34 -6.09 -0.60
C PRO A 48 6.83 -4.77 -1.18
N VAL A 49 5.55 -4.69 -1.54
CA VAL A 49 4.93 -3.45 -2.04
C VAL A 49 4.84 -2.39 -0.94
N LEU A 50 4.49 -2.78 0.28
CA LEU A 50 4.44 -1.86 1.43
C LEU A 50 5.83 -1.35 1.77
N ASN A 51 6.85 -2.20 1.76
CA ASN A 51 8.23 -1.77 1.96
C ASN A 51 8.64 -0.71 0.93
N LYS A 52 8.31 -0.91 -0.35
CA LYS A 52 8.57 0.10 -1.40
C LYS A 52 7.80 1.40 -1.19
N LEU A 53 6.56 1.35 -0.71
CA LEU A 53 5.76 2.55 -0.42
C LEU A 53 6.34 3.33 0.77
N VAL A 54 6.89 2.63 1.77
CA VAL A 54 7.63 3.24 2.90
C VAL A 54 8.96 3.82 2.42
N GLU A 55 9.73 3.10 1.61
CA GLU A 55 10.98 3.58 0.99
C GLU A 55 10.77 4.82 0.12
N LYS A 56 9.60 4.93 -0.52
CA LYS A 56 9.16 6.11 -1.29
C LYS A 56 8.64 7.27 -0.40
N GLU A 57 8.57 7.08 0.92
CA GLU A 57 8.07 8.04 1.91
C GLU A 57 6.61 8.49 1.68
N VAL A 58 5.81 7.66 0.99
CA VAL A 58 4.40 7.96 0.72
C VAL A 58 3.44 7.28 1.69
N VAL A 59 3.94 6.34 2.50
CA VAL A 59 3.20 5.65 3.56
C VAL A 59 4.12 5.51 4.77
N PHE A 60 3.54 5.58 5.96
CA PHE A 60 4.24 5.31 7.21
C PHE A 60 3.65 4.06 7.88
N ALA A 61 4.54 3.18 8.36
CA ALA A 61 4.14 2.16 9.30
C ALA A 61 4.00 2.82 10.68
N LEU A 62 2.81 2.74 11.27
CA LEU A 62 2.63 3.11 12.68
C LEU A 62 3.24 1.99 13.52
N ASP A 63 4.11 2.36 14.45
CA ASP A 63 4.96 1.47 15.23
C ASP A 63 4.33 0.10 15.51
N SER A 64 4.74 -0.89 14.73
CA SER A 64 4.82 -2.25 15.23
C SER A 64 6.14 -2.34 15.99
N ASP A 65 6.24 -1.68 17.15
CA ASP A 65 7.14 -2.23 18.15
C ASP A 65 6.52 -3.59 18.48
N PRO A 66 7.14 -4.73 18.10
CA PRO A 66 6.67 -5.98 18.67
C PRO A 66 6.93 -5.78 20.15
N ALA A 67 5.87 -5.68 20.97
CA ALA A 67 6.00 -5.58 22.41
C ALA A 67 7.09 -6.57 22.84
N LYS A 68 8.25 -6.01 23.23
CA LYS A 68 9.40 -6.79 23.68
C LYS A 68 9.11 -7.35 25.06
#